data_AF-A0A915KAE5-F1
#
_entry.id   AF-A0A915KAE5-F1
#
_cell.length_a   1.000
_cell.length_b   1.000
_cell.length_c   1.000
_cell.angle_alpha   90.00
_cell.angle_beta   90.00
_cell.angle_gamma   90.00
#
_symmetry.space_group_name_H-M   'P 1'
#
loop_
_entity.id
_entity.type
_entity.pdbx_description
1 polymer ?
#
loop_
_entity_poly.entity_id
_entity_poly.type
_entity_poly.pdbx_seq_one_letter_code
_entity_poly.pdbx_strand_id
1 'polypeptide(L)' 'MDRLRNNIAEKLRTNKEFLRILFAELLGTLFLVALGDGAVAQFVLANKSEMSTFLTVNLAFALAIAFGVYVCGGVS' A
#
# COMPACT_ATOMS: atom_id res chain seq x y z
N MET A 1 -25.30 12.83 12.39
CA MET A 1 -23.95 12.76 11.77
C MET A 1 -23.97 12.18 10.36
N ASP A 2 -24.89 11.28 10.03
CA ASP A 2 -24.92 10.60 8.72
C ASP A 2 -25.12 11.52 7.51
N ARG A 3 -25.88 12.62 7.67
CA ARG A 3 -26.07 13.62 6.61
C ARG A 3 -24.76 14.31 6.23
N LEU A 4 -23.88 14.59 7.19
CA LEU A 4 -22.59 15.24 6.93
C LEU A 4 -21.64 14.29 6.20
N ARG A 5 -21.56 13.03 6.66
CA ARG A 5 -20.75 11.97 6.02
C ARG A 5 -21.16 11.76 4.56
N ASN A 6 -22.46 11.70 4.29
CA ASN A 6 -22.97 11.48 2.92
C ASN A 6 -22.64 12.65 1.98
N ASN A 7 -22.76 13.89 2.45
CA ASN A 7 -22.37 15.07 1.66
C ASN A 7 -20.87 15.09 1.32
N ILE A 8 -20.01 14.68 2.26
CA ILE A 8 -18.56 14.61 2.04
C ILE A 8 -18.21 13.50 1.05
N ALA A 9 -18.80 12.30 1.23
CA ALA A 9 -18.59 11.17 0.34
C ALA A 9 -19.04 11.46 -1.09
N GLU A 10 -20.18 12.14 -1.26
CA GLU A 10 -20.66 12.56 -2.57
C GLU A 10 -19.68 13.51 -3.27
N LYS A 11 -19.13 14.49 -2.54
CA LYS A 11 -18.15 15.44 -3.08
C LYS A 11 -16.80 14.81 -3.42
N LEU A 12 -16.38 13.77 -2.70
CA LEU A 12 -15.09 13.10 -2.91
C LEU A 12 -15.15 11.98 -3.96
N ARG A 13 -16.35 11.52 -4.31
CA ARG A 13 -16.52 10.41 -5.26
C ARG A 13 -16.21 10.88 -6.67
N THR A 14 -15.25 10.24 -7.33
CA THR A 14 -14.94 10.49 -8.74
C THR A 14 -15.64 9.47 -9.64
N ASN A 15 -16.24 9.95 -10.73
CA ASN A 15 -16.84 9.09 -11.76
C ASN A 15 -15.85 8.78 -12.91
N LYS A 16 -14.64 9.34 -12.88
CA LYS A 16 -13.61 9.10 -13.91
C LYS A 16 -12.88 7.79 -13.62
N GLU A 17 -13.08 6.81 -14.47
CA GLU A 17 -12.47 5.47 -14.36
C GLU A 17 -10.95 5.51 -14.34
N PHE A 18 -10.33 6.24 -15.28
CA PHE A 18 -8.87 6.40 -15.34
C PHE A 18 -8.28 6.92 -14.03
N LEU A 19 -8.97 7.84 -13.36
CA LEU A 19 -8.48 8.39 -12.09
C LEU A 19 -8.53 7.35 -10.97
N ARG A 20 -9.56 6.49 -10.95
CA ARG A 20 -9.66 5.38 -10.00
C ARG A 20 -8.55 4.35 -10.21
N ILE A 21 -8.28 3.99 -11.47
CA ILE A 21 -7.18 3.10 -11.86
C ILE A 21 -5.85 3.71 -11.46
N LEU A 22 -5.61 4.99 -11.77
CA LEU A 22 -4.37 5.68 -11.40
C LEU A 22 -4.14 5.67 -9.89
N PHE A 23 -5.18 5.94 -9.08
CA PHE A 23 -5.06 5.87 -7.63
C PHE A 23 -4.82 4.45 -7.12
N ALA A 24 -5.44 3.44 -7.72
CA ALA A 24 -5.22 2.04 -7.39
C ALA A 24 -3.78 1.62 -7.69
N GLU A 25 -3.25 1.93 -8.88
CA GLU A 25 -1.86 1.65 -9.25
C GLU A 25 -0.85 2.40 -8.37
N LEU A 26 -1.12 3.69 -8.11
CA LEU A 26 -0.27 4.51 -7.26
C LEU A 26 -0.21 3.95 -5.83
N LEU A 27 -1.35 3.57 -5.25
CA LEU A 27 -1.42 3.03 -3.91
C LEU A 27 -0.80 1.63 -3.83
N GLY A 28 -1.07 0.76 -4.80
CA GLY A 28 -0.46 -0.57 -4.88
C GLY A 28 1.07 -0.48 -4.96
N THR A 29 1.58 0.38 -5.82
CA THR A 29 3.02 0.63 -5.97
C THR A 29 3.61 1.29 -4.72
N LEU A 30 2.89 2.22 -4.09
CA LEU A 30 3.31 2.84 -2.83
C LEU A 30 3.50 1.80 -1.73
N PHE A 31 2.56 0.86 -1.55
CA PHE A 31 2.72 -0.21 -0.57
C PHE A 31 3.90 -1.12 -0.90
N LEU A 32 4.05 -1.52 -2.17
CA LEU A 32 5.16 -2.35 -2.64
C LEU A 32 6.52 -1.72 -2.29
N VAL A 33 6.71 -0.45 -2.65
CA VAL A 33 7.97 0.28 -2.42
C VAL A 33 8.17 0.60 -0.94
N ALA A 34 7.18 1.21 -0.27
CA ALA A 34 7.36 1.68 1.11
C ALA A 34 7.62 0.54 2.10
N LEU A 35 6.91 -0.59 1.96
CA LEU A 35 7.08 -1.74 2.86
C LEU A 35 8.25 -2.62 2.44
N GLY A 36 8.43 -2.86 1.13
CA GLY A 36 9.53 -3.67 0.60
C GLY A 36 10.88 -3.02 0.85
N ASP A 37 11.08 -1.81 0.35
CA ASP A 37 12.34 -1.09 0.50
C ASP A 37 12.55 -0.63 1.94
N GLY A 38 11.47 -0.40 2.71
CA GLY A 38 11.55 -0.18 4.16
C GLY A 38 12.15 -1.38 4.90
N ALA A 39 11.79 -2.61 4.53
CA ALA A 39 12.39 -3.81 5.08
C ALA A 39 13.84 -4.01 4.62
N VAL A 40 14.18 -3.63 3.38
CA VAL A 40 15.58 -3.60 2.91
C VAL A 40 16.39 -2.59 3.71
N ALA A 41 15.85 -1.40 3.96
CA ALA A 41 16.48 -0.38 4.78
C ALA A 41 16.70 -0.90 6.21
N GLN A 42 15.70 -1.56 6.82
CA GLN A 42 15.87 -2.21 8.12
C GLN A 42 16.95 -3.31 8.09
N PHE A 43 17.00 -4.10 7.02
CA PHE A 43 18.00 -5.16 6.84
C PHE A 43 19.42 -4.59 6.78
N VAL A 44 19.63 -3.51 6.02
CA VAL A 44 20.94 -2.90 5.80
C VAL A 44 21.39 -2.00 6.98
N LEU A 45 20.48 -1.21 7.56
CA LEU A 45 20.84 -0.20 8.56
C LEU A 45 20.88 -0.75 9.99
N ALA A 46 20.11 -1.78 10.33
CA ALA A 46 19.95 -2.22 11.72
C ALA A 46 21.09 -3.09 12.28
N ASN A 47 22.28 -3.08 11.65
CA ASN A 47 23.56 -3.64 12.13
C ASN A 47 23.43 -4.82 13.13
N LYS A 48 23.16 -6.03 12.62
CA LYS A 48 23.03 -7.30 13.39
C LYS A 48 21.80 -7.42 14.31
N SER A 49 20.68 -6.76 14.00
CA SER A 49 19.41 -7.09 14.64
C SER A 49 18.93 -8.50 14.26
N GLU A 50 18.35 -9.25 15.20
CA GLU A 50 17.77 -10.58 14.91
C GLU A 50 16.63 -10.53 13.87
N MET A 51 16.00 -9.36 13.71
CA MET A 51 14.94 -9.14 12.71
C MET A 51 15.48 -8.82 11.32
N SER A 52 16.78 -8.53 11.17
CA SER A 52 17.43 -8.21 9.88
C SER A 52 17.87 -9.50 9.18
N THR A 53 16.93 -10.35 8.81
CA THR A 53 17.18 -11.57 8.03
C THR A 53 16.67 -11.45 6.61
N PHE A 54 17.26 -12.23 5.70
CA PHE A 54 16.78 -12.33 4.32
C PHE A 54 15.31 -12.80 4.25
N LEU A 55 14.89 -13.68 5.17
CA LEU A 55 13.50 -14.12 5.28
C LEU A 55 12.56 -12.95 5.58
N THR A 56 12.93 -12.06 6.50
CA THR A 56 12.13 -10.88 6.87
C THR A 56 11.86 -9.99 5.66
N VAL A 57 12.87 -9.76 4.81
CA VAL A 57 12.73 -8.94 3.59
C VAL A 57 11.74 -9.58 2.61
N ASN A 58 11.88 -10.88 2.35
CA ASN A 58 10.96 -11.59 1.44
C ASN A 58 9.52 -11.59 1.98
N LEU A 59 9.35 -11.79 3.29
CA LEU A 59 8.04 -11.73 3.92
C LEU A 59 7.42 -10.34 3.83
N ALA A 60 8.22 -9.28 4.00
CA ALA A 60 7.76 -7.90 3.85
C ALA A 60 7.28 -7.61 2.42
N PHE A 61 8.01 -8.03 1.39
CA PHE A 61 7.55 -7.90 0.00
C PHE A 61 6.27 -8.69 -0.28
N ALA A 62 6.16 -9.93 0.22
CA ALA A 62 4.95 -10.73 0.07
C ALA A 62 3.73 -10.06 0.73
N LEU A 63 3.90 -9.53 1.94
CA LEU A 63 2.85 -8.79 2.63
C LEU A 63 2.52 -7.48 1.93
N ALA A 64 3.52 -6.76 1.40
CA ALA A 64 3.31 -5.51 0.65
C ALA A 64 2.40 -5.73 -0.57
N ILE A 65 2.64 -6.82 -1.31
CA ILE A 65 1.80 -7.23 -2.44
C ILE A 65 0.40 -7.60 -1.95
N ALA A 66 0.28 -8.40 -0.87
CA ALA A 66 -1.00 -8.80 -0.33
C ALA A 66 -1.86 -7.59 0.11
N PHE A 67 -1.25 -6.61 0.77
CA PHE A 67 -1.92 -5.34 1.11
C PHE A 67 -2.30 -4.54 -0.13
N GLY A 68 -1.39 -4.42 -1.11
CA GLY A 68 -1.67 -3.76 -2.39
C GLY A 68 -2.89 -4.35 -3.09
N VAL A 69 -2.98 -5.68 -3.16
CA VAL A 69 -4.14 -6.40 -3.74
C VAL A 69 -5.39 -6.21 -2.89
N TYR A 70 -5.31 -6.23 -1.56
CA TYR A 70 -6.49 -6.05 -0.71
C TYR A 70 -7.09 -4.63 -0.81
N VAL A 71 -6.24 -3.62 -0.99
CA VAL A 71 -6.67 -2.22 -1.09
C VAL A 71 -7.12 -1.86 -2.52
N CYS A 72 -6.42 -2.37 -3.53
CA CYS A 72 -6.56 -1.91 -4.91
C CYS A 72 -7.19 -2.95 -5.85
N GLY A 73 -7.31 -4.21 -5.40
CA GLY A 73 -7.78 -5.32 -6.20
C GLY A 73 -9.21 -5.11 -6.69
N GLY A 74 -9.41 -5.29 -8.00
CA GLY A 74 -10.71 -5.08 -8.66
C GLY A 74 -10.98 -3.63 -9.07
N VAL A 75 -10.01 -2.72 -8.87
CA VAL A 75 -10.04 -1.36 -9.44
C VAL A 75 -9.09 -1.24 -10.63
N SER A 76 -7.90 -1.83 -10.52
CA SER A 76 -6.88 -1.97 -11.57
C SER A 76 -6.52 -3.44 -11.73
#